data_AF-A0A1E5QNY9-F1
#
_entry.id   AF-A0A1E5QNY9-F1
#
_cell.length_a   1.000
_cell.length_b   1.000
_cell.length_c   1.000
_cell.angle_alpha   90.00
_cell.angle_beta   90.00
_cell.angle_gamma   90.00
#
_symmetry.space_group_name_H-M   'P 1'
#
loop_
_entity.id
_entity.type
_entity.pdbx_description
1 polymer ?
#
loop_
_entity_poly.entity_id
_entity_poly.type
_entity_poly.pdbx_seq_one_letter_code
_entity_poly.pdbx_strand_id
1 'polypeptide(L)'
;MLHWLEISRKVYNYALREIKDWVNSRSGSWDRCSLEREYIIPADQPFPTYYAQQNALPKAKKEFPLLGAAPSQVLQTTIRRLHEAWNYFQNRGFGFPRFKK
;
A
#
# COMPACT_ATOMS: atom_id res chain seq x y z
N MET A 1 0.92 22.31 -8.36
CA MET A 1 0.15 21.10 -8.74
C MET A 1 1.02 19.85 -8.87
N LEU A 2 2.18 19.91 -9.55
CA LEU A 2 3.13 18.79 -9.68
C LEU A 2 3.61 18.18 -8.34
N HIS A 3 3.89 19.02 -7.35
CA HIS A 3 4.38 18.59 -6.04
C HIS A 3 3.41 17.66 -5.31
N TRP A 4 2.10 17.93 -5.39
CA TRP A 4 1.08 17.09 -4.76
C TRP A 4 0.94 15.73 -5.46
N LEU A 5 1.09 15.69 -6.78
CA LEU A 5 1.08 14.42 -7.52
C LEU A 5 2.27 13.54 -7.15
N GLU A 6 3.44 14.14 -6.88
CA GLU A 6 4.59 13.38 -6.39
C GLU A 6 4.38 12.83 -4.97
N ILE A 7 3.78 13.61 -4.08
CA ILE A 7 3.41 13.14 -2.74
C ILE A 7 2.39 11.99 -2.85
N SER A 8 1.34 12.16 -3.66
CA SER A 8 0.36 11.11 -3.91
C SER A 8 0.99 9.85 -4.49
N ARG A 9 1.94 9.98 -5.44
CA ARG A 9 2.70 8.84 -5.97
C ARG A 9 3.46 8.10 -4.87
N LYS A 10 4.12 8.83 -3.96
CA LYS A 10 4.84 8.24 -2.83
C LYS A 10 3.90 7.48 -1.89
N VAL A 11 2.78 8.09 -1.51
CA VAL A 11 1.76 7.45 -0.65
C VAL A 11 1.17 6.21 -1.32
N TYR A 12 0.85 6.31 -2.62
CA TYR A 12 0.35 5.17 -3.39
C TYR A 12 1.35 4.02 -3.41
N ASN A 13 2.62 4.29 -3.69
CA ASN A 13 3.66 3.26 -3.77
C ASN A 13 3.92 2.61 -2.40
N TYR A 14 3.89 3.40 -1.33
CA TYR A 14 4.01 2.89 0.03
C TYR A 14 2.84 1.95 0.37
N ALA A 15 1.60 2.41 0.18
CA ALA A 15 0.41 1.62 0.45
C ALA A 15 0.32 0.36 -0.44
N LEU A 16 0.75 0.44 -1.70
CA LEU A 16 0.86 -0.71 -2.59
C LEU A 16 1.91 -1.70 -2.11
N ARG A 17 3.03 -1.21 -1.56
CA ARG A 17 4.11 -2.05 -1.04
C ARG A 17 3.62 -2.89 0.14
N GLU A 18 2.86 -2.30 1.06
CA GLU A 18 2.25 -3.03 2.18
C GLU A 18 1.36 -4.18 1.70
N ILE A 19 0.52 -3.93 0.68
CA ILE A 19 -0.34 -4.98 0.08
C ILE A 19 0.53 -6.10 -0.52
N LYS A 20 1.57 -5.75 -1.28
CA LYS A 20 2.48 -6.72 -1.91
C LYS A 20 3.24 -7.55 -0.89
N ASP A 21 3.76 -6.91 0.15
CA ASP A 21 4.52 -7.58 1.20
C ASP A 21 3.61 -8.54 1.99
N TRP A 22 2.36 -8.15 2.26
CA TRP A 22 1.37 -9.04 2.87
C TRP A 22 1.03 -10.26 1.98
N VAL A 23 0.88 -10.07 0.66
CA VAL A 23 0.58 -11.17 -0.27
C VAL A 23 1.78 -12.11 -0.36
N ASN A 24 2.98 -11.55 -0.54
CA ASN A 24 4.19 -12.32 -0.72
C ASN A 24 4.62 -13.07 0.55
N SER A 25 4.33 -12.52 1.74
CA SER A 25 4.61 -13.22 3.00
C SER A 25 3.75 -14.47 3.19
N ARG A 26 2.61 -14.57 2.48
CA ARG A 26 1.65 -15.70 2.55
C ARG A 26 1.69 -16.60 1.32
N SER A 27 2.44 -16.21 0.28
CA SER A 27 2.60 -17.03 -0.93
C SER A 27 3.69 -18.09 -0.80
N GLY A 28 4.46 -18.10 0.30
CA GLY A 28 5.47 -19.11 0.56
C GLY A 28 4.85 -20.50 0.78
N SER A 29 5.54 -21.55 0.34
CA SER A 29 5.10 -22.91 0.60
C SER A 29 5.23 -23.22 2.10
N TRP A 30 4.20 -23.81 2.69
CA TRP A 30 4.18 -24.14 4.12
C TRP A 30 5.25 -25.17 4.52
N ASP A 31 5.74 -25.97 3.57
CA ASP A 31 6.73 -27.02 3.78
C ASP A 31 8.18 -26.53 3.68
N ARG A 32 8.43 -25.26 3.30
CA ARG A 32 9.79 -24.75 3.06
C ARG A 32 9.93 -23.27 3.41
N CYS A 33 10.92 -22.96 4.24
CA CYS A 33 11.39 -21.58 4.42
C CYS A 33 12.33 -21.16 3.28
N SER A 34 12.30 -19.89 2.92
CA SER A 34 13.22 -19.30 1.95
C SER A 34 14.64 -19.20 2.54
N LEU A 35 15.66 -19.65 1.81
CA LEU A 35 17.06 -19.61 2.28
C LEU A 35 17.73 -18.23 2.09
N GLU A 36 17.20 -17.38 1.21
CA GLU A 36 17.79 -16.07 0.92
C GLU A 36 17.26 -14.98 1.84
N ARG A 37 15.93 -14.90 1.95
CA ARG A 37 15.22 -13.82 2.66
C ARG A 37 13.81 -14.25 3.01
N GLU A 38 13.33 -13.76 4.14
CA GLU A 38 11.98 -14.01 4.62
C GLU A 38 11.35 -12.70 5.11
N TYR A 39 10.03 -12.62 5.03
CA TYR A 39 9.29 -11.45 5.47
C TYR A 39 9.12 -11.48 7.00
N ILE A 40 9.54 -10.41 7.67
CA ILE A 40 9.32 -10.22 9.11
C ILE A 40 7.91 -9.63 9.31
N ILE A 41 6.88 -10.41 9.02
CA ILE A 41 5.47 -10.03 9.17
C ILE A 41 4.78 -11.09 10.04
N PRO A 42 4.07 -10.69 11.11
CA PRO A 42 3.33 -11.64 11.95
C PRO A 42 2.29 -12.44 11.15
N ALA A 43 2.10 -13.71 11.49
CA ALA A 43 1.14 -14.60 10.81
C ALA A 43 -0.31 -14.11 10.99
N ASP A 44 -0.61 -13.52 12.15
CA ASP A 44 -1.90 -12.93 12.53
C ASP A 44 -2.15 -11.55 11.93
N GLN A 45 -1.18 -10.98 11.20
CA GLN A 45 -1.32 -9.64 10.61
C GLN A 45 -2.50 -9.61 9.61
N PRO A 46 -3.51 -8.76 9.83
CA PRO A 46 -4.64 -8.66 8.91
C PRO A 46 -4.22 -8.03 7.58
N PHE A 47 -5.02 -8.25 6.54
CA PHE A 47 -4.83 -7.59 5.25
C PHE A 47 -4.83 -6.05 5.42
N PRO A 48 -3.91 -5.31 4.80
CA PRO A 48 -3.88 -3.85 4.85
C PRO A 48 -5.06 -3.26 4.06
N THR A 49 -6.24 -3.24 4.69
CA THR A 49 -7.47 -2.72 4.09
C THR A 49 -7.40 -1.21 3.87
N TYR A 50 -8.31 -0.70 3.02
CA TYR A 50 -8.52 0.73 2.81
C TYR A 50 -8.63 1.51 4.12
N TYR A 51 -9.48 1.04 5.05
CA TYR A 51 -9.69 1.71 6.33
C TYR A 51 -8.43 1.70 7.20
N ALA A 52 -7.70 0.58 7.24
CA ALA A 52 -6.45 0.49 7.99
C ALA A 52 -5.40 1.49 7.47
N GLN A 53 -5.22 1.56 6.15
CA GLN A 53 -4.25 2.49 5.53
C GLN A 53 -4.67 3.95 5.68
N GLN A 54 -5.97 4.26 5.66
CA GLN A 54 -6.44 5.62 5.93
C GLN A 54 -6.24 6.04 7.39
N ASN A 55 -6.51 5.14 8.34
CA ASN A 55 -6.30 5.41 9.76
C ASN A 55 -4.80 5.56 10.11
N ALA A 56 -3.90 5.03 9.28
CA ALA A 56 -2.47 5.22 9.40
C ALA A 56 -1.97 6.59 8.90
N LEU A 57 -2.72 7.28 8.02
CA LEU A 57 -2.30 8.57 7.45
C LEU A 57 -2.00 9.67 8.50
N PRO A 58 -2.80 9.86 9.56
CA PRO A 58 -2.49 10.86 10.59
C PRO A 58 -1.17 10.58 11.30
N LYS A 59 -0.86 9.29 11.56
CA LYS A 59 0.43 8.88 12.15
C LYS A 59 1.57 9.14 11.17
N ALA A 60 1.41 8.72 9.91
CA ALA A 60 2.40 8.95 8.86
C ALA A 60 2.67 10.44 8.64
N LYS A 61 1.67 11.32 8.77
CA LYS A 61 1.87 12.78 8.67
C LYS A 61 2.73 13.36 9.79
N LYS A 62 2.69 12.77 10.98
CA LYS A 62 3.56 13.18 12.11
C LYS A 62 5.01 12.78 11.86
N GLU A 63 5.22 11.57 11.34
CA GLU A 63 6.55 11.03 11.05
C GLU A 63 7.18 11.65 9.78
N PHE A 64 6.36 11.96 8.78
CA PHE A 64 6.78 12.51 7.50
C PHE A 64 6.07 13.86 7.23
N PRO A 65 6.63 14.99 7.68
CA PRO A 65 6.04 16.31 7.52
C PRO A 65 5.75 16.69 6.06
N LEU A 66 6.50 16.12 5.11
CA LEU A 66 6.28 16.27 3.67
C LEU A 66 4.87 15.83 3.22
N LEU A 67 4.25 14.88 3.91
CA LEU A 67 2.87 14.45 3.63
C LEU A 67 1.83 15.52 4.02
N GLY A 68 2.21 16.44 4.91
CA GLY A 68 1.37 17.59 5.30
C GLY A 68 1.23 18.64 4.21
N ALA A 69 2.14 18.68 3.23
CA ALA A 69 2.08 19.65 2.12
C ALA A 69 0.92 19.37 1.14
N ALA A 70 0.39 18.14 1.13
CA ALA A 70 -0.79 17.78 0.35
C ALA A 70 -2.06 17.74 1.24
N PRO A 71 -3.23 18.19 0.73
CA PRO A 71 -4.49 18.08 1.46
C PRO A 71 -4.81 16.62 1.81
N SER A 72 -5.38 16.38 3.00
CA SER A 72 -5.78 15.03 3.46
C SER A 72 -6.70 14.33 2.47
N GLN A 73 -7.66 15.07 1.88
CA GLN A 73 -8.61 14.56 0.89
C GLN A 73 -7.90 13.94 -0.33
N VAL A 74 -6.80 14.54 -0.77
CA VAL A 74 -6.04 14.06 -1.93
C VAL A 74 -5.35 12.74 -1.60
N LEU A 75 -4.76 12.62 -0.41
CA LEU A 75 -4.11 11.39 0.06
C LEU A 75 -5.13 10.26 0.25
N GLN A 76 -6.26 10.56 0.87
CA GLN A 76 -7.36 9.60 1.07
C GLN A 76 -7.91 9.08 -0.27
N THR A 77 -8.14 9.98 -1.23
CA THR A 77 -8.58 9.62 -2.58
C THR A 77 -7.54 8.76 -3.31
N THR A 78 -6.25 9.02 -3.07
CA THR A 78 -5.15 8.22 -3.65
C THR A 78 -5.17 6.79 -3.13
N ILE A 79 -5.36 6.58 -1.82
CA ILE A 79 -5.52 5.26 -1.21
C ILE A 79 -6.81 4.59 -1.72
N ARG A 80 -7.91 5.33 -1.89
CA ARG A 80 -9.15 4.79 -2.46
C ARG A 80 -8.92 4.20 -3.85
N ARG A 81 -8.27 4.97 -4.74
CA ARG A 81 -7.94 4.53 -6.11
C ARG A 81 -7.02 3.30 -6.13
N LEU A 82 -6.10 3.19 -5.17
CA LEU A 82 -5.27 2.00 -5.00
C LEU A 82 -6.13 0.76 -4.74
N HIS A 83 -7.07 0.83 -3.79
CA HIS A 83 -7.94 -0.28 -3.43
C HIS A 83 -8.95 -0.63 -4.53
N GLU A 84 -9.48 0.36 -5.26
CA GLU A 84 -10.29 0.12 -6.46
C GLU A 84 -9.48 -0.63 -7.54
N ALA A 85 -8.23 -0.23 -7.78
CA ALA A 85 -7.35 -0.91 -8.72
C ALA A 85 -6.94 -2.32 -8.24
N TRP A 86 -6.79 -2.52 -6.93
CA TRP A 86 -6.55 -3.82 -6.31
C TRP A 86 -7.73 -4.78 -6.50
N ASN A 87 -8.96 -4.30 -6.26
CA ASN A 87 -10.17 -5.10 -6.49
C ASN A 87 -10.31 -5.46 -7.97
N TYR A 88 -9.98 -4.54 -8.88
CA TYR A 88 -9.96 -4.84 -10.31
C TYR A 88 -8.92 -5.92 -10.66
N PHE A 89 -7.71 -5.86 -10.07
CA PHE A 89 -6.69 -6.88 -10.20
C PHE A 89 -7.18 -8.25 -9.74
N GLN A 90 -7.80 -8.34 -8.56
CA GLN A 90 -8.35 -9.60 -8.04
C GLN A 90 -9.43 -10.19 -8.96
N ASN A 91 -10.28 -9.34 -9.53
CA ASN A 91 -11.39 -9.79 -10.37
C ASN A 91 -10.97 -10.22 -11.79
N ARG A 92 -9.91 -9.62 -12.36
CA ARG A 92 -9.53 -9.83 -13.76
C ARG A 92 -8.14 -10.44 -13.99
N GLY A 93 -7.28 -10.50 -12.98
CA GLY A 93 -5.94 -11.09 -13.05
C GLY A 93 -4.89 -10.28 -13.82
N PHE A 94 -5.19 -9.05 -14.24
CA PHE A 94 -4.21 -8.19 -14.92
C PHE A 94 -3.26 -7.57 -13.88
N GLY A 95 -2.01 -8.07 -13.81
CA GLY A 95 -0.84 -7.66 -12.98
C GLY A 95 -0.94 -6.47 -12.00
N PHE A 96 -0.12 -6.49 -10.93
CA PHE A 96 -0.20 -5.51 -9.83
C PHE A 96 -0.47 -4.06 -10.26
N PRO A 97 -1.38 -3.35 -9.55
CA PRO A 97 -1.77 -2.00 -9.91
C PRO A 97 -0.59 -1.03 -9.82
N ARG A 98 -0.60 -0.01 -10.67
CA ARG A 98 0.46 1.01 -10.78
C ARG A 98 -0.14 2.40 -10.74
N PHE A 99 0.56 3.32 -10.08
CA PHE A 99 0.21 4.74 -10.13
C PHE A 99 0.44 5.26 -11.55
N LYS A 100 -0.64 5.71 -12.22
CA LYS A 100 -0.55 6.39 -13.51
C LYS A 100 -0.25 7.87 -13.24
N LYS A 101 0.85 8.37 -13.83
CA LYS A 101 1.26 9.77 -13.72
C LYS A 101 0.48 10.63 -14.71
#